data_AF-A0A2R7RXH8-F1
#
_entry.id   AF-A0A2R7RXH8-F1
#
_cell.length_a   1.000
_cell.length_b   1.000
_cell.length_c   1.000
_cell.angle_alpha   90.00
_cell.angle_beta   90.00
_cell.angle_gamma   90.00
#
_symmetry.space_group_name_H-M   'P 1'
#
loop_
_entity.id
_entity.type
_entity.pdbx_description
1 polymer ?
#
loop_
_entity_poly.entity_id
_entity_poly.type
_entity_poly.pdbx_seq_one_letter_code
_entity_poly.pdbx_strand_id
1 'polypeptide(L)'
;MKDKETLLGIRRGIEKESLRALPGGGLALTPHREALGAALTHPHITTDYSESQLELITGVHAGVDAVLTELTEIHQAVYRALGDERLWVGSMPCGLPADETIPIGRYGSSNVGRAKSVYRMGLGQRYGRRMQTISGIHYNWSLPGVSTEGYFGAIRNFRRDGWLLLYLFGASPALCDSFVAGREHGLQRLSGHTLYLPHATSLRMGRLGYQSDAQASIAVTYNCLESYAASLQQAL
;
A
#
# COMPACT_ATOMS: atom_id res chain seq x y z
N MET A 1 21.61 13.63 19.37
CA MET A 1 22.04 12.22 19.40
C MET A 1 23.53 12.18 19.13
N LYS A 2 24.34 11.86 20.14
CA LYS A 2 25.81 11.81 20.02
C LYS A 2 26.38 10.40 20.23
N ASP A 3 25.51 9.40 20.31
CA ASP A 3 25.89 8.04 20.65
C ASP A 3 25.68 7.09 19.47
N LYS A 4 26.77 6.40 19.10
CA LYS A 4 26.83 5.41 18.03
C LYS A 4 25.92 4.22 18.33
N GLU A 5 25.80 3.83 19.59
CA GLU A 5 25.01 2.66 20.00
C GLU A 5 23.52 2.88 19.72
N THR A 6 23.02 4.10 19.98
CA THR A 6 21.65 4.50 19.65
C THR A 6 21.32 4.29 18.15
N LEU A 7 22.21 4.73 17.24
CA LEU A 7 21.99 4.56 15.80
C LEU A 7 22.13 3.11 15.33
N LEU A 8 22.99 2.33 15.97
CA LEU A 8 23.09 0.88 15.73
C LEU A 8 21.85 0.12 16.23
N GLY A 9 21.07 0.73 17.13
CA GLY A 9 19.84 0.16 17.66
C GLY A 9 18.59 0.30 16.77
N ILE A 10 18.71 0.92 15.59
CA ILE A 10 17.58 1.09 14.66
C ILE A 10 16.91 -0.24 14.33
N ARG A 11 15.57 -0.26 14.33
CA ARG A 11 14.75 -1.39 13.90
C ARG A 11 13.91 -1.04 12.68
N ARG A 12 13.61 -2.06 11.87
CA ARG A 12 12.95 -1.92 10.56
C ARG A 12 12.01 -3.08 10.28
N GLY A 13 10.94 -2.82 9.54
CA GLY A 13 10.08 -3.83 8.93
C GLY A 13 9.55 -3.32 7.58
N ILE A 14 9.09 -4.24 6.73
CA ILE A 14 8.52 -3.92 5.42
C ILE A 14 7.14 -4.55 5.29
N GLU A 15 6.19 -3.75 4.82
CA GLU A 15 4.95 -4.24 4.21
C GLU A 15 5.06 -4.00 2.70
N LYS A 16 4.71 -4.99 1.89
CA LYS A 16 4.76 -4.90 0.42
C LYS A 16 3.50 -5.48 -0.18
N GLU A 17 2.80 -4.67 -0.93
CA GLU A 17 1.55 -5.04 -1.60
C GLU A 17 1.78 -5.48 -3.05
N SER A 18 0.99 -6.43 -3.54
CA SER A 18 0.94 -6.79 -4.95
C SER A 18 -0.37 -7.45 -5.33
N LEU A 19 -0.89 -7.10 -6.50
CA LEU A 19 -2.01 -7.82 -7.08
C LEU A 19 -1.56 -9.18 -7.61
N ARG A 20 -2.38 -10.21 -7.40
CA ARG A 20 -2.33 -11.46 -8.14
C ARG A 20 -2.91 -11.22 -9.52
N ALA A 21 -2.14 -11.57 -10.54
CA ALA A 21 -2.50 -11.41 -11.94
C ALA A 21 -2.39 -12.76 -12.67
N LEU A 22 -3.23 -12.93 -13.69
CA LEU A 22 -3.13 -14.04 -14.62
C LEU A 22 -1.91 -13.85 -15.53
N PRO A 23 -1.41 -14.91 -16.21
CA PRO A 23 -0.30 -14.79 -17.17
C PRO A 23 -0.52 -13.73 -18.26
N GLY A 24 -1.77 -13.46 -18.64
CA GLY A 24 -2.14 -12.41 -19.60
C GLY A 24 -2.22 -10.99 -19.02
N GLY A 25 -1.89 -10.78 -17.74
CA GLY A 25 -1.90 -9.47 -17.09
C GLY A 25 -3.25 -9.01 -16.53
N GLY A 26 -4.32 -9.77 -16.72
CA GLY A 26 -5.62 -9.52 -16.09
C GLY A 26 -5.61 -9.81 -14.58
N LEU A 27 -6.41 -9.08 -13.81
CA LEU A 27 -6.56 -9.31 -12.38
C LEU A 27 -7.08 -10.73 -12.10
N ALA A 28 -6.42 -11.47 -11.19
CA ALA A 28 -6.94 -12.75 -10.74
C ALA A 28 -8.24 -12.54 -9.95
N LEU A 29 -9.26 -13.37 -10.17
CA LEU A 29 -10.55 -13.31 -9.44
C LEU A 29 -10.76 -14.51 -8.51
N THR A 30 -9.77 -15.41 -8.46
CA THR A 30 -9.75 -16.53 -7.55
C THR A 30 -9.67 -16.05 -6.09
N PRO A 31 -10.22 -16.80 -5.11
CA PRO A 31 -10.06 -16.47 -3.69
C PRO A 31 -8.60 -16.47 -3.24
N HIS A 32 -8.35 -15.91 -2.05
CA HIS A 32 -7.08 -16.09 -1.35
C HIS A 32 -6.73 -17.59 -1.26
N ARG A 33 -5.48 -17.94 -1.54
CA ARG A 33 -5.05 -19.34 -1.63
C ARG A 33 -5.09 -19.99 -0.26
N GLU A 34 -5.78 -21.13 -0.15
CA GLU A 34 -5.87 -21.89 1.11
C GLU A 34 -4.49 -22.26 1.68
N ALA A 35 -3.52 -22.56 0.80
CA ALA A 35 -2.14 -22.86 1.18
C ALA A 35 -1.39 -21.69 1.83
N LEU A 36 -1.91 -20.45 1.74
CA LEU A 36 -1.39 -19.27 2.44
C LEU A 36 -2.05 -19.04 3.80
N GLY A 37 -2.98 -19.92 4.20
CA GLY A 37 -3.69 -19.85 5.46
C GLY A 37 -4.79 -18.79 5.47
N ALA A 38 -5.11 -18.31 6.67
CA ALA A 38 -6.19 -17.33 6.86
C ALA A 38 -5.63 -15.90 6.84
N ALA A 39 -5.96 -15.12 5.81
CA ALA A 39 -5.55 -13.72 5.69
C ALA A 39 -5.89 -12.87 6.92
N LEU A 40 -6.95 -13.22 7.68
CA LEU A 40 -7.32 -12.49 8.91
C LEU A 40 -6.25 -12.56 10.01
N THR A 41 -5.53 -13.69 10.12
CA THR A 41 -4.69 -14.01 11.29
C THR A 41 -3.28 -14.44 10.94
N HIS A 42 -2.97 -14.64 9.65
CA HIS A 42 -1.64 -15.06 9.24
C HIS A 42 -0.62 -13.92 9.45
N PRO A 43 0.52 -14.16 10.12
CA PRO A 43 1.40 -13.09 10.60
C PRO A 43 2.19 -12.36 9.50
N HIS A 44 2.39 -13.01 8.34
CA HIS A 44 3.29 -12.51 7.29
C HIS A 44 2.63 -12.29 5.94
N ILE A 45 1.41 -12.77 5.75
CA ILE A 45 0.74 -12.84 4.44
C ILE A 45 -0.73 -12.57 4.69
N THR A 46 -1.22 -11.45 4.21
CA THR A 46 -2.62 -11.08 4.30
C THR A 46 -3.08 -10.52 2.96
N THR A 47 -4.28 -9.94 2.93
CA THR A 47 -4.78 -9.14 1.82
C THR A 47 -5.06 -7.73 2.30
N ASP A 48 -4.76 -6.75 1.46
CA ASP A 48 -5.19 -5.38 1.68
C ASP A 48 -6.63 -5.18 1.15
N TYR A 49 -6.91 -4.23 0.27
CA TYR A 49 -8.27 -3.91 -0.14
C TYR A 49 -8.96 -5.06 -0.87
N SER A 50 -8.28 -5.60 -1.89
CA SER A 50 -8.82 -6.65 -2.75
C SER A 50 -8.43 -8.04 -2.26
N GLU A 51 -9.31 -9.02 -2.47
CA GLU A 51 -8.99 -10.46 -2.27
C GLU A 51 -7.76 -10.90 -3.09
N SER A 52 -7.48 -10.17 -4.16
CA SER A 52 -6.36 -10.41 -5.06
C SER A 52 -5.14 -9.56 -4.74
N GLN A 53 -5.20 -8.66 -3.75
CA GLN A 53 -4.09 -7.78 -3.38
C GLN A 53 -3.39 -8.33 -2.14
N LEU A 54 -2.38 -9.17 -2.36
CA LEU A 54 -1.58 -9.70 -1.27
C LEU A 54 -0.77 -8.58 -0.62
N GLU A 55 -0.65 -8.64 0.70
CA GLU A 55 0.21 -7.80 1.51
C GLU A 55 1.16 -8.69 2.29
N LEU A 56 2.46 -8.50 2.05
CA LEU A 56 3.54 -9.30 2.64
C LEU A 56 4.20 -8.50 3.74
N ILE A 57 4.26 -9.06 4.95
CA ILE A 57 4.65 -8.35 6.17
C ILE A 57 5.84 -9.07 6.81
N THR A 58 6.97 -8.38 6.94
CA THR A 58 8.15 -8.91 7.65
C THR A 58 8.00 -8.75 9.16
N GLY A 59 8.77 -9.53 9.92
CA GLY A 59 9.10 -9.20 11.29
C GLY A 59 9.94 -7.91 11.40
N VAL A 60 10.35 -7.61 12.64
CA VAL A 60 11.15 -6.43 12.97
C VAL A 60 12.62 -6.80 13.12
N HIS A 61 13.50 -6.18 12.32
CA HIS A 61 14.93 -6.52 12.25
C HIS A 61 15.84 -5.33 12.51
N ALA A 62 17.07 -5.62 12.96
CA ALA A 62 18.13 -4.60 13.08
C ALA A 62 18.83 -4.31 11.74
N GLY A 63 19.03 -5.31 10.90
CA GLY A 63 19.77 -5.20 9.64
C GLY A 63 18.86 -5.15 8.43
N VAL A 64 19.27 -4.40 7.39
CA VAL A 64 18.54 -4.33 6.11
C VAL A 64 18.51 -5.71 5.44
N ASP A 65 19.65 -6.40 5.39
CA ASP A 65 19.75 -7.72 4.75
C ASP A 65 18.83 -8.77 5.40
N ALA A 66 18.63 -8.68 6.72
CA ALA A 66 17.73 -9.57 7.44
C ALA A 66 16.26 -9.36 7.03
N VAL A 67 15.82 -8.10 6.92
CA VAL A 67 14.46 -7.78 6.41
C VAL A 67 14.29 -8.27 4.98
N LEU A 68 15.29 -8.03 4.11
CA LEU A 68 15.22 -8.43 2.71
C LEU A 68 15.25 -9.94 2.52
N THR A 69 15.98 -10.66 3.39
CA THR A 69 16.01 -12.12 3.41
C THR A 69 14.64 -12.68 3.77
N GLU A 70 14.03 -12.22 4.87
CA GLU A 70 12.68 -12.67 5.26
C GLU A 70 11.64 -12.30 4.19
N LEU A 71 11.69 -11.08 3.65
CA LEU A 71 10.78 -10.68 2.57
C LEU A 71 10.93 -11.60 1.35
N THR A 72 12.15 -12.03 1.03
CA THR A 72 12.43 -12.99 -0.05
C THR A 72 11.82 -14.36 0.26
N GLU A 73 11.99 -14.86 1.49
CA GLU A 73 11.40 -16.13 1.95
C GLU A 73 9.87 -16.10 1.89
N ILE A 74 9.23 -15.01 2.32
CA ILE A 74 7.79 -14.81 2.21
C ILE A 74 7.35 -14.84 0.74
N HIS A 75 8.06 -14.15 -0.16
CA HIS A 75 7.77 -14.20 -1.59
C HIS A 75 7.89 -15.62 -2.15
N GLN A 76 8.92 -16.39 -1.76
CA GLN A 76 9.08 -17.78 -2.20
C GLN A 76 7.94 -18.67 -1.71
N ALA A 77 7.50 -18.51 -0.45
CA ALA A 77 6.34 -19.21 0.08
C ALA A 77 5.07 -18.88 -0.71
N VAL A 78 4.85 -17.60 -1.03
CA VAL A 78 3.74 -17.15 -1.87
C VAL A 78 3.79 -17.78 -3.25
N TYR A 79 4.92 -17.69 -3.96
CA TYR A 79 5.02 -18.22 -5.32
C TYR A 79 4.83 -19.74 -5.41
N ARG A 80 5.21 -20.50 -4.37
CA ARG A 80 4.93 -21.95 -4.29
C ARG A 80 3.42 -22.25 -4.19
N ALA A 81 2.60 -21.30 -3.74
CA ALA A 81 1.16 -21.47 -3.56
C ALA A 81 0.29 -20.82 -4.66
N LEU A 82 0.86 -19.98 -5.53
CA LEU A 82 0.07 -19.19 -6.50
C LEU A 82 -0.44 -19.99 -7.71
N GLY A 83 0.16 -21.15 -8.02
CA GLY A 83 -0.10 -21.88 -9.27
C GLY A 83 0.39 -21.07 -10.47
N ASP A 84 -0.46 -20.88 -11.48
CA ASP A 84 -0.12 -20.11 -12.69
C ASP A 84 -0.25 -18.58 -12.54
N GLU A 85 -0.76 -18.11 -11.40
CA GLU A 85 -0.86 -16.68 -11.09
C GLU A 85 0.52 -16.07 -10.78
N ARG A 86 0.63 -14.76 -10.98
CA ARG A 86 1.86 -13.99 -10.76
C ARG A 86 1.58 -12.78 -9.89
N LEU A 87 2.61 -12.24 -9.24
CA LEU A 87 2.52 -10.96 -8.56
C LEU A 87 2.78 -9.82 -9.56
N TRP A 88 1.88 -8.85 -9.58
CA TRP A 88 2.05 -7.60 -10.30
C TRP A 88 3.18 -6.78 -9.66
N VAL A 89 4.12 -6.31 -10.47
CA VAL A 89 5.38 -5.70 -9.99
C VAL A 89 5.37 -4.17 -9.97
N GLY A 90 4.34 -3.53 -10.54
CA GLY A 90 4.20 -2.07 -10.54
C GLY A 90 3.24 -1.58 -9.47
N SER A 91 3.40 -0.33 -9.01
CA SER A 91 2.40 0.28 -8.12
C SER A 91 1.04 0.48 -8.80
N MET A 92 1.06 0.91 -10.07
CA MET A 92 -0.16 1.16 -10.83
C MET A 92 -0.60 -0.13 -11.53
N PRO A 93 -1.86 -0.55 -11.37
CA PRO A 93 -2.36 -1.79 -11.96
C PRO A 93 -2.72 -1.64 -13.44
N CYS A 94 -2.92 -2.76 -14.13
CA CYS A 94 -3.49 -2.85 -15.47
C CYS A 94 -4.43 -4.04 -15.56
N GLY A 95 -5.21 -4.14 -16.65
CA GLY A 95 -6.09 -5.28 -16.88
C GLY A 95 -7.19 -5.41 -15.81
N LEU A 96 -7.62 -4.29 -15.22
CA LEU A 96 -8.66 -4.27 -14.20
C LEU A 96 -10.04 -4.50 -14.86
N PRO A 97 -10.89 -5.40 -14.32
CA PRO A 97 -12.26 -5.61 -14.80
C PRO A 97 -13.14 -4.39 -14.48
N ALA A 98 -14.45 -4.46 -14.71
CA ALA A 98 -15.40 -3.46 -14.18
C ALA A 98 -15.19 -3.23 -12.66
N ASP A 99 -15.44 -2.01 -12.17
CA ASP A 99 -15.08 -1.62 -10.80
C ASP A 99 -15.76 -2.53 -9.76
N GLU A 100 -17.02 -2.86 -9.98
CA GLU A 100 -17.85 -3.71 -9.14
C GLU A 100 -17.40 -5.18 -9.13
N THR A 101 -16.64 -5.59 -10.15
CA THR A 101 -16.08 -6.95 -10.29
C THR A 101 -14.76 -7.12 -9.55
N ILE A 102 -14.07 -6.04 -9.17
CA ILE A 102 -12.85 -6.13 -8.35
C ILE A 102 -13.21 -6.76 -6.99
N PRO A 103 -12.67 -7.94 -6.64
CA PRO A 103 -13.10 -8.68 -5.46
C PRO A 103 -12.57 -7.99 -4.21
N ILE A 104 -13.44 -7.72 -3.22
CA ILE A 104 -13.04 -7.19 -1.91
C ILE A 104 -12.46 -8.29 -1.03
N GLY A 105 -11.48 -7.96 -0.19
CA GLY A 105 -10.86 -8.91 0.75
C GLY A 105 -11.90 -9.55 1.68
N ARG A 106 -11.82 -10.87 1.82
CA ARG A 106 -12.72 -11.71 2.63
C ARG A 106 -11.98 -12.32 3.81
N TYR A 107 -12.53 -12.14 5.00
CA TYR A 107 -11.87 -12.52 6.26
C TYR A 107 -12.69 -13.49 7.11
N GLY A 108 -13.51 -14.33 6.47
CA GLY A 108 -14.40 -15.28 7.15
C GLY A 108 -15.66 -14.64 7.76
N SER A 109 -16.36 -15.41 8.60
CA SER A 109 -17.69 -15.07 9.15
C SER A 109 -17.68 -14.47 10.56
N SER A 110 -16.51 -14.38 11.20
CA SER A 110 -16.38 -13.75 12.52
C SER A 110 -16.74 -12.26 12.47
N ASN A 111 -17.16 -11.68 13.60
CA ASN A 111 -17.53 -10.26 13.64
C ASN A 111 -16.38 -9.35 13.18
N VAL A 112 -15.14 -9.66 13.57
CA VAL A 112 -13.94 -8.91 13.15
C VAL A 112 -13.70 -9.06 11.64
N GLY A 113 -13.83 -10.28 11.10
CA GLY A 113 -13.65 -10.52 9.67
C GLY A 113 -14.72 -9.83 8.81
N ARG A 114 -15.98 -9.87 9.26
CA ARG A 114 -17.09 -9.15 8.63
C ARG A 114 -16.88 -7.63 8.69
N ALA A 115 -16.45 -7.09 9.83
CA ALA A 115 -16.16 -5.66 9.96
C ALA A 115 -15.07 -5.19 8.98
N LYS A 116 -13.98 -5.95 8.81
CA LYS A 116 -12.93 -5.65 7.81
C LYS A 116 -13.45 -5.66 6.37
N SER A 117 -14.39 -6.55 6.07
CA SER A 117 -15.02 -6.65 4.74
C SER A 117 -15.99 -5.49 4.50
N VAL A 118 -16.80 -5.12 5.50
CA VAL A 118 -17.72 -3.96 5.45
C VAL A 118 -16.95 -2.65 5.27
N TYR A 119 -15.82 -2.49 5.97
CA TYR A 119 -14.94 -1.34 5.79
C TYR A 119 -14.48 -1.17 4.33
N ARG A 120 -14.01 -2.25 3.70
CA ARG A 120 -13.60 -2.25 2.27
C ARG A 120 -14.77 -1.98 1.33
N MET A 121 -15.95 -2.48 1.64
CA MET A 121 -17.16 -2.13 0.90
C MET A 121 -17.42 -0.63 0.96
N GLY A 122 -17.31 -0.02 2.15
CA GLY A 122 -17.43 1.43 2.33
C GLY A 122 -16.39 2.23 1.53
N LEU A 123 -15.12 1.81 1.53
CA LEU A 123 -14.08 2.41 0.70
C LEU A 123 -14.40 2.34 -0.79
N GLY A 124 -14.89 1.19 -1.26
CA GLY A 124 -15.32 1.02 -2.65
C GLY A 124 -16.44 1.96 -3.05
N GLN A 125 -17.42 2.18 -2.17
CA GLN A 125 -18.53 3.12 -2.41
C GLN A 125 -18.10 4.59 -2.39
N ARG A 126 -17.13 4.95 -1.54
CA ARG A 126 -16.68 6.35 -1.38
C ARG A 126 -15.68 6.78 -2.44
N TYR A 127 -14.81 5.87 -2.88
CA TYR A 127 -13.64 6.22 -3.68
C TYR A 127 -13.46 5.37 -4.95
N GLY A 128 -14.31 4.38 -5.19
CA GLY A 128 -14.16 3.40 -6.26
C GLY A 128 -13.15 2.30 -5.92
N ARG A 129 -13.38 1.08 -6.41
CA ARG A 129 -12.54 -0.09 -6.12
C ARG A 129 -11.20 -0.02 -6.84
N ARG A 130 -11.15 0.52 -8.06
CA ARG A 130 -9.92 0.64 -8.87
C ARG A 130 -8.81 1.37 -8.12
N MET A 131 -9.11 2.52 -7.51
CA MET A 131 -8.12 3.33 -6.79
C MET A 131 -7.46 2.53 -5.66
N GLN A 132 -8.22 1.67 -5.00
CA GLN A 132 -7.78 0.86 -3.87
C GLN A 132 -6.84 -0.29 -4.29
N THR A 133 -6.78 -0.61 -5.59
CA THR A 133 -5.87 -1.65 -6.12
C THR A 133 -4.46 -1.14 -6.42
N ILE A 134 -4.19 0.15 -6.18
CA ILE A 134 -2.82 0.68 -6.21
C ILE A 134 -2.03 0.01 -5.09
N SER A 135 -0.88 -0.57 -5.42
CA SER A 135 0.00 -1.23 -4.46
C SER A 135 1.19 -0.34 -4.06
N GLY A 136 1.63 -0.47 -2.81
CA GLY A 136 2.77 0.24 -2.25
C GLY A 136 3.77 -0.63 -1.49
N ILE A 137 4.78 0.06 -0.96
CA ILE A 137 5.70 -0.47 0.05
C ILE A 137 5.61 0.47 1.25
N HIS A 138 5.43 -0.09 2.45
CA HIS A 138 5.57 0.65 3.70
C HIS A 138 6.88 0.24 4.36
N TYR A 139 7.66 1.25 4.75
CA TYR A 139 8.91 1.07 5.47
C TYR A 139 8.68 1.48 6.92
N ASN A 140 8.52 0.49 7.78
CA ASN A 140 8.36 0.66 9.20
C ASN A 140 9.75 0.84 9.84
N TRP A 141 9.92 1.86 10.68
CA TRP A 141 11.21 2.21 11.24
C TRP A 141 11.07 2.74 12.66
N SER A 142 12.01 2.36 13.54
CA SER A 142 12.10 2.92 14.89
C SER A 142 13.54 3.09 15.34
N LEU A 143 13.75 4.07 16.21
CA LEU A 143 15.04 4.38 16.83
C LEU A 143 14.89 4.35 18.36
N PRO A 144 15.75 3.60 19.08
CA PRO A 144 15.70 3.54 20.53
C PRO A 144 15.89 4.91 21.17
N GLY A 145 15.18 5.14 22.27
CA GLY A 145 15.29 6.38 23.06
C GLY A 145 14.67 7.63 22.43
N VAL A 146 14.01 7.52 21.26
CA VAL A 146 13.24 8.63 20.69
C VAL A 146 11.91 8.76 21.41
N SER A 147 11.68 9.94 22.01
CA SER A 147 10.40 10.26 22.66
C SER A 147 9.28 10.46 21.63
N THR A 148 8.04 10.50 22.12
CA THR A 148 6.86 10.85 21.30
C THR A 148 7.05 12.19 20.59
N GLU A 149 7.53 13.21 21.29
CA GLU A 149 7.82 14.54 20.73
C GLU A 149 8.90 14.46 19.63
N GLY A 150 9.89 13.58 19.82
CA GLY A 150 10.93 13.28 18.83
C GLY A 150 10.34 12.70 17.54
N TYR A 151 9.44 11.73 17.64
CA TYR A 151 8.75 11.16 16.47
C TYR A 151 7.85 12.20 15.77
N PHE A 152 7.12 13.04 16.52
CA PHE A 152 6.38 14.14 15.91
C PHE A 152 7.29 15.15 15.20
N GLY A 153 8.48 15.44 15.76
CA GLY A 153 9.52 16.20 15.08
C GLY A 153 9.98 15.55 13.76
N ALA A 154 10.21 14.24 13.78
CA ALA A 154 10.55 13.47 12.58
C ALA A 154 9.43 13.51 11.53
N ILE A 155 8.16 13.36 11.93
CA ILE A 155 7.00 13.45 11.02
C ILE A 155 6.92 14.83 10.37
N ARG A 156 7.12 15.92 11.13
CA ARG A 156 7.12 17.29 10.57
C ARG A 156 8.23 17.48 9.53
N ASN A 157 9.44 16.96 9.79
CA ASN A 157 10.53 16.99 8.83
C ASN A 157 10.22 16.12 7.59
N PHE A 158 9.68 14.93 7.79
CA PHE A 158 9.27 14.05 6.68
C PHE A 158 8.20 14.71 5.81
N ARG A 159 7.23 15.43 6.39
CA ARG A 159 6.24 16.18 5.61
C ARG A 159 6.86 17.33 4.79
N ARG A 160 7.93 17.97 5.28
CA ARG A 160 8.63 19.04 4.56
C ARG A 160 9.47 18.49 3.40
N ASP A 161 10.17 17.38 3.64
CA ASP A 161 11.24 16.91 2.75
C ASP A 161 10.88 15.59 2.01
N GLY A 162 9.70 15.02 2.26
CA GLY A 162 9.26 13.73 1.72
C GLY A 162 9.07 13.68 0.21
N TRP A 163 8.95 14.85 -0.45
CA TRP A 163 8.93 14.95 -1.91
C TRP A 163 10.19 14.37 -2.54
N LEU A 164 11.34 14.41 -1.84
CA LEU A 164 12.61 13.89 -2.35
C LEU A 164 12.54 12.37 -2.55
N LEU A 165 11.83 11.65 -1.69
CA LEU A 165 11.62 10.20 -1.86
C LEU A 165 10.80 9.91 -3.13
N LEU A 166 9.79 10.73 -3.42
CA LEU A 166 8.99 10.59 -4.63
C LEU A 166 9.76 10.97 -5.88
N TYR A 167 10.74 11.86 -5.76
CA TYR A 167 11.63 12.23 -6.85
C TYR A 167 12.64 11.11 -7.15
N LEU A 168 13.30 10.58 -6.12
CA LEU A 168 14.36 9.57 -6.26
C LEU A 168 13.84 8.15 -6.53
N PHE A 169 12.75 7.76 -5.87
CA PHE A 169 12.23 6.39 -5.87
C PHE A 169 10.84 6.27 -6.49
N GLY A 170 10.28 7.37 -7.02
CA GLY A 170 9.03 7.33 -7.77
C GLY A 170 9.17 6.44 -8.99
N ALA A 171 8.48 5.30 -8.99
CA ALA A 171 8.55 4.27 -10.03
C ALA A 171 7.18 4.04 -10.69
N SER A 172 6.37 5.09 -10.80
CA SER A 172 5.06 5.01 -11.46
C SER A 172 4.80 6.21 -12.37
N PRO A 173 5.63 6.48 -13.39
CA PRO A 173 5.42 7.60 -14.32
C PRO A 173 4.29 7.34 -15.32
N ALA A 174 3.84 6.08 -15.43
CA ALA A 174 2.84 5.61 -16.36
C ALA A 174 1.82 4.70 -15.68
N LEU A 175 0.66 4.55 -16.30
CA LEU A 175 -0.42 3.66 -15.89
C LEU A 175 -1.18 3.13 -17.10
N CYS A 176 -2.04 2.15 -16.89
CA CYS A 176 -2.87 1.54 -17.93
C CYS A 176 -4.22 2.26 -18.04
N ASP A 177 -4.73 2.48 -19.25
CA ASP A 177 -6.01 3.19 -19.46
C ASP A 177 -7.21 2.57 -18.73
N SER A 178 -7.20 1.25 -18.51
CA SER A 178 -8.17 0.55 -17.66
C SER A 178 -8.28 1.10 -16.22
N PHE A 179 -7.23 1.74 -15.72
CA PHE A 179 -7.20 2.31 -14.37
C PHE A 179 -7.99 3.63 -14.28
N VAL A 180 -8.01 4.39 -15.38
CA VAL A 180 -8.70 5.68 -15.49
C VAL A 180 -9.97 5.60 -16.34
N ALA A 181 -10.45 4.39 -16.63
CA ALA A 181 -11.64 4.16 -17.42
C ALA A 181 -12.85 4.93 -16.85
N GLY A 182 -13.45 5.81 -17.67
CA GLY A 182 -14.58 6.65 -17.26
C GLY A 182 -14.23 7.84 -16.37
N ARG A 183 -12.93 8.16 -16.17
CA ARG A 183 -12.48 9.34 -15.42
C ARG A 183 -11.83 10.35 -16.35
N GLU A 184 -12.10 11.63 -16.11
CA GLU A 184 -11.35 12.71 -16.75
C GLU A 184 -9.91 12.75 -16.24
N HIS A 185 -8.94 12.93 -17.14
CA HIS A 185 -7.53 12.99 -16.80
C HIS A 185 -6.70 13.76 -17.84
N GLY A 186 -5.57 14.32 -17.40
CA GLY A 186 -4.61 15.02 -18.28
C GLY A 186 -3.47 14.15 -18.82
N LEU A 187 -3.55 12.82 -18.72
CA LEU A 187 -2.48 11.93 -19.17
C LEU A 187 -2.36 11.88 -20.71
N GLN A 188 -1.13 11.69 -21.20
CA GLN A 188 -0.82 11.49 -22.61
C GLN A 188 -0.71 9.99 -22.92
N ARG A 189 -1.00 9.62 -24.16
CA ARG A 189 -0.83 8.24 -24.64
C ARG A 189 0.63 8.00 -25.01
N LEU A 190 1.28 7.02 -24.39
CA LEU A 190 2.63 6.60 -24.75
C LEU A 190 2.59 5.55 -25.87
N SER A 191 1.88 4.44 -25.64
CA SER A 191 1.72 3.34 -26.60
C SER A 191 0.61 2.40 -26.15
N GLY A 192 -0.19 1.86 -27.08
CA GLY A 192 -1.23 0.86 -26.75
C GLY A 192 -2.13 1.32 -25.59
N HIS A 193 -2.17 0.54 -24.51
CA HIS A 193 -2.94 0.85 -23.29
C HIS A 193 -2.22 1.75 -22.28
N THR A 194 -0.97 2.15 -22.55
CA THR A 194 -0.14 2.90 -21.60
C THR A 194 -0.33 4.41 -21.73
N LEU A 195 -0.71 5.03 -20.62
CA LEU A 195 -0.82 6.47 -20.41
C LEU A 195 0.30 6.95 -19.48
N TYR A 196 0.79 8.18 -19.65
CA TYR A 196 1.87 8.74 -18.84
C TYR A 196 1.85 10.27 -18.80
N LEU A 197 2.74 10.85 -17.99
CA LEU A 197 3.13 12.27 -18.08
C LEU A 197 4.66 12.35 -18.26
N PRO A 198 5.19 13.21 -19.15
CA PRO A 198 6.61 13.26 -19.49
C PRO A 198 7.59 13.47 -18.32
N HIS A 199 7.13 14.13 -17.25
CA HIS A 199 7.95 14.49 -16.08
C HIS A 199 7.41 13.92 -14.76
N ALA A 200 6.40 13.03 -14.81
CA ALA A 200 5.90 12.40 -13.59
C ALA A 200 6.93 11.40 -13.07
N THR A 201 7.15 11.39 -11.76
CA THR A 201 7.91 10.34 -11.08
C THR A 201 6.96 9.29 -10.49
N SER A 202 5.92 9.74 -9.78
CA SER A 202 4.99 8.86 -9.05
C SER A 202 3.52 9.28 -9.21
N LEU A 203 2.86 8.84 -10.28
CA LEU A 203 1.40 8.98 -10.45
C LEU A 203 0.59 8.38 -9.30
N ARG A 204 1.09 7.33 -8.62
CA ARG A 204 0.51 6.77 -7.38
C ARG A 204 0.28 7.82 -6.29
N MET A 205 1.13 8.83 -6.21
CA MET A 205 1.08 9.88 -5.19
C MET A 205 0.47 11.18 -5.71
N GLY A 206 0.00 11.21 -6.97
CA GLY A 206 -0.68 12.35 -7.57
C GLY A 206 -2.20 12.26 -7.44
N ARG A 207 -2.91 13.18 -8.10
CA ARG A 207 -4.38 13.31 -8.06
C ARG A 207 -5.15 12.09 -8.59
N LEU A 208 -4.52 11.30 -9.45
CA LEU A 208 -5.11 10.05 -9.98
C LEU A 208 -4.82 8.85 -9.06
N GLY A 209 -3.90 9.02 -8.11
CA GLY A 209 -3.48 8.00 -7.18
C GLY A 209 -4.30 8.00 -5.90
N TYR A 210 -3.63 7.76 -4.77
CA TYR A 210 -4.27 7.57 -3.46
C TYR A 210 -4.56 8.91 -2.75
N GLN A 211 -5.29 9.81 -3.39
CA GLN A 211 -5.73 11.08 -2.80
C GLN A 211 -7.23 11.26 -2.97
N SER A 212 -7.92 11.68 -1.92
CA SER A 212 -9.35 12.00 -1.96
C SER A 212 -9.61 13.41 -1.45
N ASP A 213 -10.52 14.13 -2.12
CA ASP A 213 -10.94 15.48 -1.72
C ASP A 213 -11.54 15.51 -0.31
N ALA A 214 -12.15 14.39 0.12
CA ALA A 214 -12.68 14.22 1.47
C ALA A 214 -11.62 14.27 2.58
N GLN A 215 -10.36 13.93 2.29
CA GLN A 215 -9.26 14.05 3.24
C GLN A 215 -8.56 15.41 3.17
N ALA A 216 -8.71 16.13 2.05
CA ALA A 216 -8.08 17.45 1.87
C ALA A 216 -8.63 18.51 2.85
N SER A 217 -9.84 18.31 3.38
CA SER A 217 -10.46 19.18 4.39
C SER A 217 -10.02 18.87 5.83
N ILE A 218 -9.34 17.74 6.08
CA ILE A 218 -8.94 17.33 7.42
C ILE A 218 -7.57 17.95 7.74
N ALA A 219 -7.58 19.00 8.57
CA ALA A 219 -6.37 19.65 9.06
C ALA A 219 -5.77 18.87 10.25
N VAL A 220 -5.12 17.73 9.97
CA VAL A 220 -4.43 16.94 11.00
C VAL A 220 -3.20 17.69 11.52
N THR A 221 -3.09 17.83 12.84
CA THR A 221 -1.93 18.42 13.50
C THR A 221 -0.89 17.37 13.87
N TYR A 222 0.40 17.70 13.72
CA TYR A 222 1.52 16.80 14.03
C TYR A 222 2.50 17.45 15.02
N ASN A 223 1.96 18.22 15.97
CA ASN A 223 2.77 18.94 16.95
C ASN A 223 3.03 18.08 18.19
N CYS A 224 1.99 17.42 18.70
CA CYS A 224 2.03 16.49 19.82
C CYS A 224 0.96 15.40 19.68
N LEU A 225 0.99 14.43 20.58
CA LEU A 225 0.08 13.28 20.57
C LEU A 225 -1.38 13.70 20.81
N GLU A 226 -1.59 14.61 21.74
CA GLU A 226 -2.92 15.06 22.16
C GLU A 226 -3.63 15.76 21.00
N SER A 227 -2.96 16.69 20.32
CA SER A 227 -3.55 17.43 19.21
C SER A 227 -3.78 16.52 17.99
N TYR A 228 -2.86 15.58 17.73
CA TYR A 228 -3.01 14.58 16.69
C TYR A 228 -4.22 13.67 16.94
N ALA A 229 -4.34 13.11 18.15
CA ALA A 229 -5.45 12.24 18.54
C ALA A 229 -6.79 12.97 18.47
N ALA A 230 -6.85 14.24 18.92
CA ALA A 230 -8.04 15.07 18.82
C ALA A 230 -8.45 15.30 17.35
N SER A 231 -7.50 15.62 16.46
CA SER A 231 -7.77 15.77 15.03
C SER A 231 -8.34 14.49 14.40
N LEU A 232 -7.82 13.32 14.77
CA LEU A 232 -8.33 12.04 14.27
C LEU A 232 -9.73 11.73 14.81
N GLN A 233 -9.95 11.93 16.12
CA GLN A 233 -11.24 11.68 16.75
C GLN A 233 -12.36 12.56 16.17
N GLN A 234 -12.05 13.80 15.79
CA GLN A 234 -13.00 14.70 15.15
C GLN A 234 -13.36 14.28 13.72
N ALA A 235 -12.48 13.54 13.04
CA ALA A 235 -12.67 13.10 11.66
C ALA A 235 -13.42 11.76 11.51
N LEU A 236 -13.59 11.01 12.61
CA LEU A 236 -14.32 9.74 12.68
C LEU A 236 -15.83 9.96 12.77
#